data_AF-A0A7F8QDE7-F1
#
_entry.id   AF-A0A7F8QDE7-F1
#
_cell.length_a   1.000
_cell.length_b   1.000
_cell.length_c   1.000
_cell.angle_alpha   90.00
_cell.angle_beta   90.00
_cell.angle_gamma   90.00
#
_symmetry.space_group_name_H-M   'P 1'
#
loop_
_entity.id
_entity.type
_entity.pdbx_description
1 polymer ?
#
loop_
_entity_poly.entity_id
_entity_poly.type
_entity_poly.pdbx_seq_one_letter_code
_entity_poly.pdbx_strand_id
1 'polypeptide(L)'
;PSGSAGPGPRGPRATESGKRMDCPALPPGWKKEEVIRKSGLSAGKSDVYYFSPSGKKFRSKPQLARYLGNTVDLSSFDFRTGKMMPSKLQKNKQRLRNDPLNQNKFVCTFML
;
A
#
# COMPACT_ATOMS: atom_id res chain seq x y z
N PRO A 1 16.48 -9.68 48.95
CA PRO A 1 16.76 -8.69 47.88
C PRO A 1 16.20 -9.18 46.53
N SER A 2 14.97 -8.79 46.20
CA SER A 2 14.29 -9.09 44.95
C SER A 2 14.83 -8.21 43.82
N GLY A 3 15.63 -8.77 42.93
CA GLY A 3 16.14 -8.09 41.74
C GLY A 3 15.07 -8.03 40.66
N SER A 4 14.39 -6.90 40.53
CA SER A 4 13.53 -6.60 39.38
C SER A 4 14.38 -6.03 38.24
N ALA A 5 14.79 -6.88 37.29
CA ALA A 5 15.39 -6.43 36.03
C ALA A 5 14.30 -5.74 35.19
N GLY A 6 14.37 -4.40 35.12
CA GLY A 6 13.48 -3.62 34.26
C GLY A 6 13.75 -3.89 32.77
N PRO A 7 12.75 -3.72 31.88
CA PRO A 7 12.97 -3.84 30.45
C PRO A 7 13.91 -2.70 30.00
N GLY A 8 15.06 -3.08 29.44
CA GLY A 8 16.07 -2.14 28.94
C GLY A 8 15.51 -1.18 27.87
N PRO A 9 16.22 -0.08 27.59
CA PRO A 9 15.79 0.90 26.61
C PRO A 9 15.65 0.23 25.26
N ARG A 10 14.43 0.20 24.74
CA ARG A 10 14.17 -0.11 23.34
C ARG A 10 14.91 0.95 22.53
N GLY A 11 16.06 0.57 21.97
CA GLY A 11 16.86 1.42 21.09
C GLY A 11 15.96 2.05 20.01
N PRO A 12 16.40 3.16 19.40
CA PRO A 12 15.59 3.85 18.40
C PRO A 12 15.17 2.81 17.36
N ARG A 13 13.87 2.55 17.31
CA ARG A 13 13.25 1.65 16.34
C ARG A 13 13.58 2.27 15.01
N ALA A 14 14.67 1.82 14.39
CA ALA A 14 15.09 2.28 13.09
C ALA A 14 13.86 2.22 12.21
N THR A 15 13.29 3.39 11.96
CA THR A 15 12.28 3.60 10.97
C THR A 15 13.00 3.23 9.70
N GLU A 16 12.89 1.97 9.32
CA GLU A 16 12.95 1.51 7.94
C GLU A 16 11.75 2.13 7.25
N SER A 17 11.73 3.47 7.22
CA SER A 17 11.00 4.24 6.25
C SER A 17 11.63 3.82 4.94
N GLY A 18 10.95 2.90 4.25
CA GLY A 18 11.30 2.51 2.91
C GLY A 18 11.59 3.78 2.13
N LYS A 19 12.65 3.77 1.32
CA LYS A 19 13.13 4.97 0.61
C LYS A 19 11.94 5.67 -0.05
N ARG A 20 11.54 6.83 0.49
CA ARG A 20 10.47 7.64 -0.12
C ARG A 20 11.01 8.17 -1.43
N MET A 21 10.37 7.77 -2.52
CA MET A 21 10.77 8.14 -3.87
C MET A 21 9.73 9.10 -4.45
N ASP A 22 10.19 10.09 -5.21
CA ASP A 22 9.28 11.00 -5.90
C ASP A 22 8.47 10.24 -6.96
N CYS A 23 7.20 10.63 -7.12
CA CYS A 23 6.31 10.02 -8.09
C CYS A 23 5.95 11.04 -9.18
N PRO A 24 6.65 11.05 -10.32
CA PRO A 24 6.43 12.05 -11.39
C PRO A 24 5.06 11.90 -12.08
N ALA A 25 4.36 10.77 -11.87
CA ALA A 25 3.00 10.57 -12.35
C ALA A 25 1.94 11.30 -11.49
N LEU A 26 2.34 11.89 -10.35
CA LEU A 26 1.51 12.71 -9.48
C LEU A 26 2.04 14.15 -9.46
N PRO A 27 1.27 15.12 -8.95
CA PRO A 27 1.72 16.50 -8.84
C PRO A 27 3.04 16.65 -8.06
N PRO A 28 3.75 17.78 -8.20
CA PRO A 28 4.99 18.02 -7.47
C PRO A 28 4.85 17.83 -5.95
N GLY A 29 5.90 17.25 -5.35
CA GLY A 29 5.97 16.99 -3.90
C GLY A 29 5.28 15.70 -3.43
N TRP A 30 4.64 14.94 -4.33
CA TRP A 30 4.10 13.62 -4.01
C TRP A 30 5.20 12.55 -3.95
N LYS A 31 5.16 11.74 -2.89
CA LYS A 31 6.15 10.68 -2.64
C LYS A 31 5.48 9.32 -2.50
N LYS A 32 6.15 8.28 -3.00
CA LYS A 32 5.78 6.86 -2.87
C LYS A 32 6.74 6.16 -1.90
N GLU A 33 6.19 5.32 -1.04
CA GLU A 33 6.94 4.45 -0.13
C GLU A 33 6.45 3.01 -0.30
N GLU A 34 7.39 2.08 -0.46
CA GLU A 34 7.10 0.65 -0.48
C GLU A 34 7.68 0.02 0.79
N VAL A 35 6.83 -0.67 1.55
CA VAL A 35 7.19 -1.28 2.84
C VAL A 35 6.96 -2.77 2.76
N ILE A 36 8.01 -3.55 3.08
CA ILE A 36 7.90 -5.01 3.18
C ILE A 36 7.31 -5.38 4.54
N ARG A 37 6.32 -6.27 4.55
CA ARG A 37 5.75 -6.81 5.77
C ARG A 37 6.77 -7.74 6.44
N LYS A 38 7.10 -7.44 7.71
CA LYS A 38 8.16 -8.14 8.45
C LYS A 38 7.72 -9.47 9.08
N SER A 39 6.42 -9.69 9.28
CA SER A 39 5.90 -10.85 10.01
C SER A 39 4.50 -11.27 9.56
N GLY A 40 4.06 -12.43 10.05
CA GLY A 40 2.75 -13.03 9.75
C GLY A 40 2.72 -13.78 8.42
N LEU A 41 1.53 -14.29 8.05
CA LEU A 41 1.32 -15.10 6.83
C LEU A 41 1.63 -14.37 5.52
N SER A 42 1.68 -13.04 5.55
CA SER A 42 2.03 -12.19 4.41
C SER A 42 3.43 -11.58 4.51
N ALA A 43 4.29 -12.09 5.40
CA ALA A 43 5.69 -11.66 5.48
C ALA A 43 6.35 -11.75 4.10
N GLY A 44 7.21 -10.77 3.78
CA GLY A 44 7.86 -10.67 2.47
C GLY A 44 7.01 -10.00 1.37
N LYS A 45 5.68 -9.86 1.54
CA LYS A 45 4.86 -9.06 0.62
C LYS A 45 5.04 -7.57 0.88
N SER A 46 4.89 -6.76 -0.16
CA SER A 46 5.02 -5.30 -0.08
C SER A 46 3.69 -4.55 -0.10
N ASP A 47 3.59 -3.54 0.76
CA ASP A 47 2.53 -2.53 0.74
C ASP A 47 3.08 -1.21 0.17
N VAL A 48 2.25 -0.52 -0.61
CA VAL A 48 2.60 0.78 -1.20
C VAL A 48 1.79 1.89 -0.53
N TYR A 49 2.48 2.99 -0.23
CA TYR A 49 1.91 4.18 0.35
C TYR A 49 2.28 5.41 -0.46
N TYR A 50 1.35 6.37 -0.53
CA TYR A 50 1.62 7.70 -1.08
C TYR A 50 1.54 8.76 0.00
N PHE A 51 2.35 9.80 -0.14
CA PHE A 51 2.40 10.94 0.75
C PHE A 51 2.15 12.22 -0.05
N SER A 52 1.20 13.02 0.41
CA SER A 52 1.02 14.38 -0.11
C SER A 52 2.22 15.26 0.27
N PRO A 53 2.40 16.43 -0.38
CA PRO A 53 3.38 17.43 0.03
C PRO A 53 3.20 17.88 1.49
N SER A 54 1.97 17.83 2.00
CA SER A 54 1.62 18.11 3.40
C SER A 54 1.84 16.94 4.37
N GLY A 55 2.38 15.80 3.90
CA GLY A 55 2.71 14.63 4.73
C GLY A 55 1.54 13.67 4.98
N LYS A 56 0.37 13.87 4.36
CA LYS A 56 -0.79 12.98 4.50
C LYS A 56 -0.54 11.65 3.80
N LYS A 57 -0.78 10.55 4.49
CA LYS A 57 -0.56 9.18 4.00
C LYS A 57 -1.81 8.58 3.34
N PHE A 58 -1.62 7.94 2.20
CA PHE A 58 -2.66 7.24 1.43
C PHE A 58 -2.28 5.78 1.23
N ARG A 59 -3.25 4.87 1.44
CA ARG A 59 -3.04 3.41 1.41
C ARG A 59 -3.72 2.72 0.23
N SER A 60 -4.50 3.44 -0.58
CA SER A 60 -5.19 2.89 -1.75
C SER A 60 -5.51 3.93 -2.82
N LYS A 61 -5.71 3.47 -4.07
CA LYS A 61 -6.08 4.31 -5.23
C LYS A 61 -7.38 5.08 -5.00
N PRO A 62 -8.51 4.49 -4.53
CA PRO A 62 -9.74 5.25 -4.30
C PRO A 62 -9.57 6.33 -3.22
N GLN A 63 -8.75 6.08 -2.19
CA GLN A 63 -8.48 7.08 -1.15
C GLN A 63 -7.69 8.26 -1.72
N LEU A 64 -6.69 7.98 -2.55
CA LEU A 64 -5.89 8.98 -3.25
C LEU A 64 -6.74 9.79 -4.24
N ALA A 65 -7.58 9.11 -5.02
CA ALA A 65 -8.48 9.72 -6.00
C ALA A 65 -9.49 10.68 -5.36
N ARG A 66 -10.08 10.32 -4.22
CA ARG A 66 -10.98 11.24 -3.49
C ARG A 66 -10.27 12.50 -2.98
N TYR A 67 -8.97 12.41 -2.69
CA TYR A 67 -8.21 13.54 -2.19
C TYR A 67 -7.72 14.46 -3.30
N LEU A 68 -7.29 13.90 -4.43
CA LEU A 68 -6.90 14.68 -5.61
C LEU A 68 -8.12 15.19 -6.39
N GLY A 69 -9.25 14.49 -6.33
CA GLY A 69 -10.47 14.86 -7.03
C GLY A 69 -10.23 15.00 -8.53
N ASN A 70 -10.74 16.07 -9.12
CA ASN A 70 -10.67 16.35 -10.55
C ASN A 70 -9.35 17.02 -10.98
N THR A 71 -8.40 17.24 -10.06
CA THR A 71 -7.13 17.89 -10.38
C THR A 71 -6.15 16.97 -11.12
N VAL A 72 -6.32 15.65 -10.96
CA VAL A 72 -5.45 14.62 -11.55
C VAL A 72 -6.31 13.45 -11.97
N ASP A 73 -6.24 13.08 -13.26
CA ASP A 73 -6.87 11.83 -13.72
C ASP A 73 -6.01 10.63 -13.33
N LEU A 74 -6.52 9.83 -12.39
CA LEU A 74 -5.88 8.60 -11.95
C LEU A 74 -6.43 7.37 -12.69
N SER A 75 -7.27 7.51 -13.72
CA SER A 75 -7.89 6.38 -14.43
C SER A 75 -6.84 5.34 -14.88
N SER A 76 -5.80 5.80 -15.57
CA SER A 76 -4.67 5.00 -16.08
C SER A 76 -3.52 4.83 -15.09
N PHE A 77 -3.63 5.36 -13.88
CA PHE A 77 -2.59 5.27 -12.85
C PHE A 77 -2.60 3.92 -12.14
N ASP A 78 -1.45 3.24 -12.11
CA ASP A 78 -1.26 2.02 -11.34
C ASP A 78 -0.66 2.33 -9.96
N PHE A 79 -1.42 2.02 -8.90
CA PHE A 79 -1.06 2.37 -7.52
C PHE A 79 0.12 1.56 -6.96
N ARG A 80 0.42 0.39 -7.52
CA ARG A 80 1.51 -0.45 -7.02
C ARG A 80 2.84 0.00 -7.62
N THR A 81 2.87 0.19 -8.93
CA THR A 81 4.06 0.61 -9.67
C THR A 81 4.31 2.11 -9.53
N GLY A 82 3.26 2.93 -9.43
CA GLY A 82 3.33 4.39 -9.43
C GLY A 82 3.59 4.98 -10.80
N LYS A 83 3.14 4.27 -11.85
CA LYS A 83 3.29 4.68 -13.25
C LYS A 83 1.91 4.84 -13.89
N MET A 84 1.84 5.73 -14.89
CA MET A 84 0.73 5.75 -15.83
C MET A 84 0.92 4.59 -16.80
N MET A 85 -0.02 3.65 -16.84
CA MET A 85 0.00 2.58 -17.82
C MET A 85 -0.81 3.03 -19.04
N PRO A 86 -0.30 2.88 -20.27
CA PRO A 86 -1.09 3.16 -21.45
C PRO A 86 -2.32 2.26 -21.43
N SER A 87 -3.49 2.87 -21.52
CA SER A 87 -4.77 2.19 -21.57
C SER A 87 -4.72 1.16 -22.69
N LYS A 88 -4.54 -0.13 -22.37
CA LYS A 88 -4.89 -1.18 -23.32
C LYS A 88 -6.38 -0.97 -23.59
N LEU A 89 -6.73 -0.68 -24.84
CA LEU A 89 -8.10 -0.56 -25.32
C LEU A 89 -9.00 -1.52 -24.54
N GLN A 90 -9.99 -0.97 -23.82
CA GLN A 90 -10.99 -1.76 -23.11
C GLN A 90 -11.77 -2.58 -24.14
N LYS A 91 -11.30 -3.79 -24.44
CA LYS A 91 -12.17 -4.81 -25.00
C LYS A 91 -12.90 -5.48 -23.85
N ASN A 92 -14.18 -5.15 -23.81
CA ASN A 92 -15.29 -5.96 -23.34
C ASN A 92 -15.68 -5.88 -21.85
N LYS A 93 -16.78 -5.15 -21.68
CA LYS A 93 -17.83 -5.31 -20.67
C LYS A 93 -18.24 -6.78 -20.57
N GLN A 94 -17.67 -7.55 -19.64
CA GLN A 94 -18.39 -8.66 -19.01
C GLN A 94 -18.13 -8.66 -17.51
N ARG A 95 -19.20 -8.36 -16.78
CA ARG A 95 -19.37 -8.85 -15.41
C ARG A 95 -19.41 -10.37 -15.50
N LEU A 96 -18.31 -11.05 -15.16
CA LEU A 96 -18.39 -12.43 -14.73
C LEU A 96 -18.05 -12.50 -13.25
N ARG A 97 -19.13 -12.49 -12.48
CA ARG A 97 -19.20 -13.13 -11.17
C ARG A 97 -19.11 -14.64 -11.42
N ASN A 98 -18.28 -15.32 -10.62
CA ASN A 98 -17.98 -16.76 -10.54
C ASN A 98 -16.93 -17.35 -11.49
N ASP A 99 -15.82 -17.81 -10.88
CA ASP A 99 -15.32 -19.17 -11.09
C ASP A 99 -14.92 -19.77 -9.72
N PRO A 100 -15.45 -20.95 -9.32
CA PRO A 100 -15.27 -21.56 -8.01
C PRO A 100 -14.25 -22.73 -8.02
N LEU A 101 -13.03 -22.54 -8.52
CA LEU A 101 -11.98 -23.59 -8.43
C LEU A 101 -10.59 -23.00 -8.15
N ASN A 102 -10.38 -22.48 -6.94
CA ASN A 102 -9.03 -22.41 -6.35
C ASN A 102 -9.10 -22.59 -4.83
N GLN A 103 -9.40 -23.82 -4.43
CA GLN A 103 -9.27 -24.31 -3.06
C GLN A 103 -7.78 -24.40 -2.68
N ASN A 104 -7.16 -23.27 -2.36
CA ASN A 104 -5.99 -23.24 -1.48
C ASN A 104 -6.20 -22.14 -0.42
N LYS A 105 -6.87 -22.60 0.64
CA LYS A 105 -7.26 -21.99 1.91
C LYS A 105 -6.33 -20.84 2.37
N PHE A 106 -6.82 -19.61 2.24
CA PHE A 106 -6.61 -18.57 3.24
C PHE A 106 -7.93 -18.37 3.98
N VAL A 107 -8.16 -19.18 5.01
CA VAL A 107 -9.23 -18.96 5.97
C VAL A 107 -8.70 -18.02 7.06
N CYS A 108 -8.93 -16.72 6.89
CA CYS A 108 -9.07 -15.84 8.04
C CYS A 108 -10.55 -15.85 8.42
N THR A 109 -10.97 -16.90 9.12
CA THR A 109 -12.23 -16.90 9.87
C THR A 109 -11.91 -16.37 11.26
N PHE A 110 -12.65 -15.34 11.65
CA PHE A 110 -12.79 -14.91 13.04
C PHE A 110 -13.00 -16.12 13.97
N MET A 111 -12.25 -16.19 15.07
CA MET A 111 -12.71 -16.54 16.42
C MET A 111 -11.49 -16.80 17.32
N LEU A 112 -11.17 -15.85 18.20
CA LEU A 112 -11.52 -15.95 19.63
C LEU A 112 -11.51 -14.55 20.24
#